data_AF-D7GXH4-F1
#
_entry.id   AF-D7GXH4-F1
#
_cell.length_a   1.000
_cell.length_b   1.000
_cell.length_c   1.000
_cell.angle_alpha   90.00
_cell.angle_beta   90.00
_cell.angle_gamma   90.00
#
_symmetry.space_group_name_H-M   'P 1'
#
loop_
_entity.id
_entity.type
_entity.pdbx_description
1 polymer ?
#
loop_
_entity_poly.entity_id
_entity_poly.type
_entity_poly.pdbx_seq_one_letter_code
_entity_poly.pdbx_strand_id
1 'polypeptide(L)'
;VVTMNNLVSVIGGHQQMVNVYHNLLPRVLEIINAFAQEDEKRACELFEILEELIEFAVAVVVPHVRLIVEMCLRIGSDNTKPTTVQIKAISVVGWLIRSKGKVIQKNKLVEPIINVLIQLMAQQPDDDVNEEYFLGDPDQFTSITIATQTLDLIALHIPSEK
;
A
#
# COMPACT_ATOMS: atom_id res chain seq x y z
N VAL A 1 -15.82 -8.22 4.30
CA VAL A 1 -14.96 -7.02 4.16
C VAL A 1 -15.62 -5.82 4.83
N VAL A 2 -16.77 -5.34 4.33
CA VAL A 2 -17.49 -4.17 4.87
C VAL A 2 -17.68 -4.17 6.40
N THR A 3 -18.12 -5.28 7.00
CA THR A 3 -18.28 -5.36 8.46
C THR A 3 -16.95 -5.25 9.21
N MET A 4 -15.87 -5.80 8.65
CA MET A 4 -14.54 -5.75 9.25
C MET A 4 -13.95 -4.35 9.15
N ASN A 5 -14.18 -3.63 8.04
CA ASN A 5 -13.82 -2.23 7.87
C ASN A 5 -14.54 -1.32 8.86
N ASN A 6 -15.87 -1.38 8.89
CA ASN A 6 -16.69 -0.51 9.75
C ASN A 6 -16.36 -0.60 11.25
N LEU A 7 -15.75 -1.71 11.70
CA LEU A 7 -15.35 -1.90 13.09
C LEU A 7 -13.96 -1.32 13.42
N VAL A 8 -13.11 -1.04 12.43
CA VAL A 8 -11.73 -0.55 12.62
C VAL A 8 -11.68 0.79 13.36
N SER A 9 -12.64 1.69 13.14
CA SER A 9 -12.68 2.97 13.86
C SER A 9 -12.99 2.83 15.36
N VAL A 10 -13.54 1.69 15.78
CA VAL A 10 -13.99 1.45 17.16
C VAL A 10 -12.99 0.57 17.95
N ILE A 11 -11.97 -0.02 17.30
CA ILE A 11 -11.02 -0.90 18.02
C ILE A 11 -9.95 -0.13 18.80
N GLY A 12 -9.77 1.16 18.55
CA GLY A 12 -8.84 2.01 19.29
C GLY A 12 -9.15 2.01 20.79
N GLY A 13 -8.26 1.42 21.61
CA GLY A 13 -8.43 1.31 23.05
C GLY A 13 -9.00 -0.02 23.56
N HIS A 14 -9.45 -0.92 22.67
CA HIS A 14 -9.95 -2.25 23.05
C HIS A 14 -8.92 -3.35 22.73
N GLN A 15 -8.06 -3.68 23.70
CA GLN A 15 -6.95 -4.63 23.52
C GLN A 15 -7.38 -6.01 22.97
N GLN A 16 -8.55 -6.50 23.38
CA GLN A 16 -9.07 -7.78 22.87
C GLN A 16 -9.32 -7.73 21.36
N MET A 17 -9.92 -6.64 20.86
CA MET A 17 -10.17 -6.45 19.44
C MET A 17 -8.87 -6.27 18.66
N VAL A 18 -7.92 -5.50 19.21
CA VAL A 18 -6.57 -5.38 18.63
C VAL A 18 -5.92 -6.75 18.45
N ASN A 19 -6.02 -7.63 19.44
CA ASN A 19 -5.46 -8.99 19.35
C ASN A 19 -6.16 -9.84 18.28
N VAL A 20 -7.49 -9.73 18.15
CA VAL A 20 -8.24 -10.43 17.10
C VAL A 20 -7.78 -9.99 15.71
N TYR A 21 -7.73 -8.67 15.45
CA TYR A 21 -7.26 -8.16 14.17
C TYR A 21 -5.79 -8.52 13.91
N HIS A 22 -4.94 -8.47 14.94
CA HIS A 22 -3.54 -8.87 14.83
C HIS A 22 -3.40 -10.33 14.37
N ASN A 23 -4.20 -11.25 14.91
CA ASN A 23 -4.18 -12.66 14.55
C ASN A 23 -4.79 -12.93 13.17
N LEU A 24 -5.77 -12.12 12.74
CA LEU A 24 -6.40 -12.25 11.43
C LEU A 24 -5.58 -11.64 10.30
N LEU A 25 -4.74 -10.64 10.58
CA LEU A 25 -4.07 -9.87 9.55
C LEU A 25 -3.24 -10.73 8.57
N PRO A 26 -2.45 -11.72 9.00
CA PRO A 26 -1.73 -12.59 8.05
C PRO A 26 -2.66 -13.28 7.05
N ARG A 27 -3.84 -13.75 7.51
CA ARG A 27 -4.83 -14.39 6.65
C ARG A 27 -5.48 -13.39 5.69
N VAL A 28 -5.69 -12.16 6.12
CA VAL A 28 -6.17 -11.07 5.25
C VAL A 28 -5.17 -10.82 4.10
N LEU A 29 -3.87 -10.78 4.41
CA LEU A 29 -2.82 -10.58 3.39
C LEU A 29 -2.79 -11.73 2.37
N GLU A 30 -2.94 -12.98 2.81
CA GLU A 30 -3.07 -14.14 1.91
C GLU A 30 -4.26 -13.99 0.95
N ILE A 31 -5.40 -13.54 1.47
CA ILE A 31 -6.63 -13.34 0.70
C ILE A 31 -6.46 -12.20 -0.31
N ILE A 32 -5.87 -11.07 0.09
CA ILE A 32 -5.53 -9.96 -0.83
C ILE A 32 -4.68 -10.47 -1.98
N ASN A 33 -3.63 -11.23 -1.67
CA ASN A 33 -2.70 -11.73 -2.68
C ASN A 33 -3.36 -12.74 -3.65
N ALA A 34 -4.34 -13.52 -3.20
CA ALA A 34 -5.13 -14.39 -4.06
C ALA A 34 -6.04 -13.58 -4.99
N PHE A 35 -6.81 -12.63 -4.46
CA PHE A 35 -7.72 -11.81 -5.26
C PHE A 35 -7.00 -10.87 -6.23
N ALA A 36 -5.77 -10.45 -5.94
CA ALA A 36 -4.94 -9.67 -6.87
C ALA A 36 -4.67 -10.38 -8.22
N GLN A 37 -4.89 -11.70 -8.30
CA GLN A 37 -4.79 -12.48 -9.54
C GLN A 37 -6.15 -12.71 -10.22
N GLU A 38 -7.25 -12.73 -9.46
CA GLU A 38 -8.54 -13.26 -9.89
C GLU A 38 -9.62 -12.19 -10.08
N ASP A 39 -9.64 -11.17 -9.21
CA ASP A 39 -10.70 -10.16 -9.17
C ASP A 39 -10.12 -8.82 -8.69
N GLU A 40 -9.81 -7.97 -9.66
CA GLU A 40 -9.27 -6.61 -9.47
C GLU A 40 -10.09 -5.80 -8.48
N LYS A 41 -11.42 -5.77 -8.65
CA LYS A 41 -12.30 -4.94 -7.84
C LYS A 41 -12.27 -5.39 -6.39
N ARG A 42 -12.40 -6.70 -6.15
CA ARG A 42 -12.33 -7.25 -4.79
C ARG A 42 -10.96 -7.06 -4.17
N ALA A 43 -9.88 -7.18 -4.93
CA ALA A 43 -8.54 -6.90 -4.44
C ALA A 43 -8.44 -5.46 -3.93
N CYS A 44 -8.91 -4.49 -4.72
CA CYS A 44 -8.93 -3.07 -4.35
C CYS A 44 -9.76 -2.82 -3.08
N GLU A 45 -10.96 -3.39 -2.97
CA GLU A 45 -11.79 -3.30 -1.76
C GLU A 45 -11.10 -3.91 -0.53
N LEU A 46 -10.34 -5.00 -0.70
CA LEU A 46 -9.62 -5.63 0.40
C LEU A 46 -8.41 -4.81 0.87
N PHE A 47 -7.75 -4.07 -0.04
CA PHE A 47 -6.68 -3.16 0.34
C PHE A 47 -7.18 -2.00 1.22
N GLU A 48 -8.45 -1.59 1.11
CA GLU A 48 -9.04 -0.57 1.99
C GLU A 48 -9.00 -0.97 3.47
N ILE A 49 -9.11 -2.28 3.78
CA ILE A 49 -8.94 -2.79 5.15
C ILE A 49 -7.57 -2.34 5.70
N LEU A 50 -6.51 -2.40 4.88
CA LEU A 50 -5.17 -2.03 5.31
C LEU A 50 -5.07 -0.53 5.56
N GLU A 51 -5.63 0.29 4.66
CA GLU A 51 -5.65 1.75 4.81
C GLU A 51 -6.37 2.18 6.10
N GLU A 52 -7.56 1.62 6.35
CA GLU A 52 -8.31 1.88 7.58
C GLU A 52 -7.55 1.43 8.83
N LEU A 53 -6.92 0.25 8.81
CA LEU A 53 -6.12 -0.24 9.93
C LEU A 53 -4.90 0.66 10.19
N ILE A 54 -4.29 1.22 9.14
CA ILE A 54 -3.17 2.15 9.28
C ILE A 54 -3.64 3.47 9.90
N GLU A 55 -4.83 3.94 9.53
CA GLU A 55 -5.40 5.20 10.01
C GLU A 55 -5.89 5.09 11.46
N PHE A 56 -6.71 4.11 11.79
CA PHE A 56 -7.41 4.06 13.07
C PHE A 56 -6.84 3.05 14.07
N ALA A 57 -6.07 2.06 13.62
CA ALA A 57 -5.67 0.92 14.45
C ALA A 57 -4.23 0.45 14.23
N VAL A 58 -3.30 1.38 14.08
CA VAL A 58 -1.94 1.11 13.63
C VAL A 58 -1.14 0.15 14.53
N ALA A 59 -1.56 -0.05 15.79
CA ALA A 59 -0.99 -1.05 16.69
C ALA A 59 -1.16 -2.50 16.17
N VAL A 60 -2.23 -2.77 15.40
CA VAL A 60 -2.45 -4.04 14.70
C VAL A 60 -1.42 -4.22 13.58
N VAL A 61 -1.10 -3.14 12.88
CA VAL A 61 -0.32 -3.12 11.63
C VAL A 61 1.18 -3.18 11.88
N VAL A 62 1.69 -2.44 12.87
CA VAL A 62 3.13 -2.31 13.15
C VAL A 62 3.87 -3.65 13.27
N PRO A 63 3.34 -4.68 13.97
CA PRO A 63 3.98 -5.99 14.05
C PRO A 63 4.15 -6.70 12.70
N HIS A 64 3.30 -6.36 11.72
CA HIS A 64 3.22 -7.02 10.42
C HIS A 64 3.75 -6.14 9.27
N VAL A 65 4.34 -4.98 9.59
CA VAL A 65 4.74 -3.97 8.60
C VAL A 65 5.61 -4.52 7.47
N ARG A 66 6.56 -5.42 7.81
CA ARG A 66 7.43 -6.07 6.83
C ARG A 66 6.63 -6.90 5.84
N LEU A 67 5.74 -7.76 6.33
CA LEU A 67 4.90 -8.63 5.50
C LEU A 67 4.01 -7.82 4.56
N ILE A 68 3.42 -6.74 5.08
CA ILE A 68 2.54 -5.85 4.30
C ILE A 68 3.34 -5.18 3.19
N VAL A 69 4.48 -4.55 3.53
CA VAL A 69 5.31 -3.85 2.54
C VAL A 69 5.83 -4.81 1.49
N GLU A 70 6.39 -5.96 1.88
CA GLU A 70 6.92 -6.95 0.93
C GLU A 70 5.83 -7.48 -0.01
N MET A 71 4.62 -7.74 0.49
CA MET A 71 3.47 -8.11 -0.34
C MET A 71 3.09 -6.99 -1.31
N CYS A 72 2.96 -5.76 -0.82
CA CYS A 72 2.59 -4.60 -1.63
C CYS A 72 3.63 -4.30 -2.72
N LEU A 73 4.92 -4.38 -2.41
CA LEU A 73 6.00 -4.18 -3.38
C LEU A 73 6.00 -5.26 -4.46
N ARG A 74 5.76 -6.53 -4.08
CA ARG A 74 5.64 -7.62 -5.04
C ARG A 74 4.44 -7.44 -5.97
N ILE A 75 3.28 -7.06 -5.44
CA ILE A 75 2.08 -6.80 -6.25
C ILE A 75 2.28 -5.56 -7.13
N GLY A 76 2.81 -4.47 -6.56
CA GLY A 76 3.01 -3.20 -7.25
C GLY A 76 4.00 -3.27 -8.41
N SER A 77 5.04 -4.11 -8.31
CA SER A 77 6.08 -4.27 -9.37
C SER A 77 5.78 -5.37 -10.39
N ASP A 78 4.69 -6.11 -10.24
CA ASP A 78 4.35 -7.23 -11.11
C ASP A 78 3.49 -6.76 -12.29
N ASN A 79 4.10 -6.63 -13.46
CA ASN A 79 3.45 -6.21 -14.70
C ASN A 79 2.33 -7.15 -15.19
N THR A 80 2.15 -8.33 -14.57
CA THR A 80 1.01 -9.21 -14.85
C THR A 80 -0.24 -8.87 -14.03
N LYS A 81 -0.13 -7.91 -13.09
CA LYS A 81 -1.25 -7.39 -12.29
C LYS A 81 -1.93 -6.23 -13.01
N PRO A 82 -3.25 -6.06 -12.84
CA PRO A 82 -3.92 -4.85 -13.31
C PRO A 82 -3.31 -3.60 -12.65
N THR A 83 -3.15 -2.52 -13.43
CA THR A 83 -2.53 -1.26 -13.00
C THR A 83 -3.20 -0.68 -11.76
N THR A 84 -4.52 -0.78 -11.64
CA THR A 84 -5.30 -0.32 -10.48
C THR A 84 -4.91 -1.06 -9.19
N VAL A 85 -4.69 -2.38 -9.26
CA VAL A 85 -4.23 -3.20 -8.12
C VAL A 85 -2.80 -2.83 -7.74
N GLN A 86 -1.92 -2.62 -8.73
CA GLN A 86 -0.56 -2.15 -8.49
C GLN A 86 -0.56 -0.80 -7.76
N ILE A 87 -1.35 0.16 -8.27
CA ILE A 87 -1.49 1.49 -7.68
C ILE A 87 -2.01 1.38 -6.24
N LYS A 88 -3.05 0.58 -5.99
CA LYS A 88 -3.61 0.41 -4.65
C LYS A 88 -2.59 -0.21 -3.69
N ALA A 89 -1.80 -1.18 -4.15
CA ALA A 89 -0.74 -1.78 -3.35
C ALA A 89 0.34 -0.75 -2.95
N ILE A 90 0.79 0.08 -3.89
CA ILE A 90 1.78 1.14 -3.62
C ILE A 90 1.18 2.25 -2.74
N SER A 91 -0.09 2.60 -2.92
CA SER A 91 -0.81 3.55 -2.05
C SER A 91 -0.73 3.14 -0.58
N VAL A 92 -1.00 1.86 -0.27
CA VAL A 92 -0.86 1.33 1.10
C VAL A 92 0.55 1.52 1.67
N VAL A 93 1.59 1.38 0.84
CA VAL A 93 2.98 1.66 1.26
C VAL A 93 3.14 3.15 1.59
N GLY A 94 2.58 4.05 0.78
CA GLY A 94 2.53 5.49 1.07
C GLY A 94 1.86 5.79 2.41
N TRP A 95 0.68 5.22 2.67
CA TRP A 95 -0.02 5.37 3.96
C TRP A 95 0.84 4.88 5.15
N LEU A 96 1.54 3.76 4.99
CA LEU A 96 2.46 3.24 6.01
C LEU A 96 3.65 4.17 6.26
N ILE A 97 4.26 4.72 5.20
CA ILE A 97 5.38 5.66 5.33
C ILE A 97 4.92 6.91 6.07
N ARG A 98 3.78 7.48 5.68
CA ARG A 98 3.16 8.64 6.33
C ARG A 98 2.90 8.40 7.82
N SER A 99 2.33 7.25 8.17
CA SER A 99 1.95 6.92 9.55
C SER A 99 3.12 6.44 10.41
N LYS A 100 4.08 5.70 9.82
CA LYS A 100 5.10 4.92 10.53
C LYS A 100 6.48 4.91 9.85
N GLY A 101 6.92 6.00 9.24
CA GLY A 101 8.24 6.13 8.58
C GLY A 101 9.44 5.63 9.42
N LYS A 102 9.48 5.92 10.74
CA LYS A 102 10.51 5.38 11.65
C LYS A 102 10.53 3.86 11.73
N VAL A 103 9.36 3.21 11.64
CA VAL A 103 9.26 1.75 11.67
C VAL A 103 9.74 1.16 10.34
N ILE A 104 9.39 1.80 9.22
CA ILE A 104 9.89 1.45 7.87
C ILE A 104 11.42 1.48 7.84
N GLN A 105 12.01 2.57 8.35
CA GLN A 105 13.46 2.72 8.45
C GLN A 105 14.10 1.62 9.32
N LYS A 106 13.58 1.39 10.54
CA LYS A 106 14.08 0.35 11.45
C LYS A 106 14.03 -1.06 10.85
N ASN A 107 13.06 -1.34 9.99
CA ASN A 107 12.92 -2.62 9.31
C ASN A 107 13.75 -2.73 8.02
N LYS A 108 14.55 -1.71 7.66
CA LYS A 108 15.36 -1.66 6.44
C LYS A 108 14.53 -1.81 5.16
N LEU A 109 13.33 -1.23 5.16
CA LEU A 109 12.40 -1.32 4.04
C LEU A 109 12.52 -0.15 3.06
N VAL A 110 13.26 0.91 3.40
CA VAL A 110 13.39 2.13 2.57
C VAL A 110 13.98 1.82 1.20
N GLU A 111 15.11 1.13 1.17
CA GLU A 111 15.80 0.79 -0.09
C GLU A 111 14.95 -0.12 -1.00
N PRO A 112 14.35 -1.24 -0.52
CA PRO A 112 13.41 -2.02 -1.32
C PRO A 112 12.24 -1.21 -1.89
N ILE A 113 11.68 -0.28 -1.10
CA ILE A 113 10.60 0.58 -1.58
C ILE A 113 11.12 1.47 -2.71
N ILE A 114 12.22 2.21 -2.51
CA ILE A 114 12.79 3.11 -3.52
C ILE A 114 13.09 2.37 -4.83
N ASN A 115 13.65 1.16 -4.75
CA ASN A 115 13.95 0.35 -5.95
C ASN A 115 12.69 0.09 -6.78
N VAL A 116 11.58 -0.29 -6.14
CA VAL A 116 10.30 -0.50 -6.84
C VAL A 116 9.73 0.82 -7.36
N LEU A 117 9.79 1.91 -6.60
CA LEU A 117 9.32 3.21 -7.07
C LEU A 117 10.06 3.67 -8.33
N ILE A 118 11.39 3.51 -8.36
CA ILE A 118 12.22 3.83 -9.53
C ILE A 118 11.83 2.94 -10.71
N GLN A 119 11.64 1.64 -10.49
CA GLN A 119 11.17 0.72 -11.54
C GLN A 119 9.84 1.19 -12.14
N LEU A 120 8.87 1.59 -11.31
CA LEU A 120 7.57 2.07 -11.77
C LEU A 120 7.67 3.41 -12.52
N MET A 121 8.49 4.34 -12.04
CA MET A 121 8.73 5.61 -12.72
C MET A 121 9.48 5.44 -14.06
N ALA A 122 10.23 4.35 -14.22
CA ALA A 122 10.97 4.03 -15.43
C ALA A 122 10.16 3.24 -16.47
N GLN A 123 8.90 2.88 -16.17
CA GLN A 123 8.02 2.24 -17.14
C GLN A 123 7.70 3.21 -18.27
N GLN A 124 7.83 2.74 -19.51
CA GLN A 124 7.41 3.52 -20.68
C GLN A 124 5.88 3.61 -20.68
N PRO A 125 5.30 4.78 -20.97
CA PRO A 125 3.87 4.88 -21.26
C PRO A 125 3.54 3.94 -22.42
N ASP A 126 2.38 3.27 -22.38
CA ASP A 126 1.90 2.55 -23.57
C ASP A 126 1.76 3.55 -24.72
N ASP A 127 2.35 3.20 -25.87
CA ASP A 127 2.57 4.10 -27.03
C ASP A 127 1.30 4.76 -27.59
N ASP A 128 0.11 4.25 -27.24
CA ASP A 128 -1.20 4.79 -27.65
C ASP A 128 -1.69 5.99 -26.82
N VAL A 129 -1.00 6.35 -25.72
CA VAL A 129 -1.43 7.42 -24.77
C VAL A 129 -0.50 8.64 -24.82
N ASN A 130 0.34 8.76 -25.86
CA ASN A 130 1.39 9.77 -25.95
C ASN A 130 0.91 11.25 -25.93
N GLU A 131 -0.39 11.53 -26.08
CA GLU A 131 -0.95 12.89 -25.90
C GLU A 131 -1.78 13.05 -24.60
N GLU A 132 -2.17 11.97 -23.93
CA GLU A 132 -2.99 12.04 -22.70
C GLU A 132 -2.19 12.03 -21.40
N TYR A 133 -0.87 11.81 -21.46
CA TYR A 133 -0.02 11.83 -20.27
C TYR A 133 -0.07 13.16 -19.48
N PHE A 134 -0.41 14.28 -20.15
CA PHE A 134 -0.65 15.59 -19.53
C PHE A 134 -2.12 16.05 -19.59
N LEU A 135 -2.99 15.30 -20.27
CA LEU A 135 -4.42 15.64 -20.45
C LEU A 135 -5.37 14.67 -19.72
N GLY A 136 -4.83 13.61 -19.10
CA GLY A 136 -5.58 12.65 -18.32
C GLY A 136 -6.29 13.32 -17.14
N ASP A 137 -7.49 12.82 -16.85
CA ASP A 137 -8.29 13.19 -15.69
C ASP A 137 -7.38 13.23 -14.44
N PRO A 138 -7.32 14.33 -13.66
CA PRO A 138 -6.52 14.39 -12.43
C PRO A 138 -6.87 13.26 -11.43
N ASP A 139 -8.02 12.61 -11.58
CA ASP A 139 -8.44 11.45 -10.80
C ASP A 139 -7.94 10.10 -11.35
N GLN A 140 -7.33 10.05 -12.54
CA GLN A 140 -6.63 8.87 -13.06
C GLN A 140 -5.22 8.77 -12.49
N PHE A 141 -5.08 8.01 -11.41
CA PHE A 141 -3.78 7.61 -10.91
C PHE A 141 -3.10 6.70 -11.93
N THR A 142 -1.85 7.02 -12.29
CA THR A 142 -0.96 6.13 -13.04
C THR A 142 0.07 5.51 -12.08
N SER A 143 0.73 4.43 -12.52
CA SER A 143 1.86 3.84 -11.78
C SER A 143 2.97 4.86 -11.51
N ILE A 144 3.19 5.81 -12.42
CA ILE A 144 4.17 6.88 -12.27
C ILE A 144 3.71 7.92 -11.23
N THR A 145 2.44 8.33 -11.28
CA THR A 145 1.87 9.30 -10.32
C THR A 145 1.92 8.76 -8.90
N ILE A 146 1.50 7.50 -8.67
CA ILE A 146 1.55 6.93 -7.32
C ILE A 146 2.98 6.71 -6.83
N ALA A 147 3.90 6.35 -7.74
CA ALA A 147 5.30 6.15 -7.37
C ALA A 147 5.99 7.45 -6.97
N THR A 148 5.77 8.53 -7.74
CA THR A 148 6.29 9.87 -7.43
C THR A 148 5.70 10.43 -6.14
N GLN A 149 4.39 10.29 -5.90
CA GLN A 149 3.76 10.67 -4.64
C GLN A 149 4.32 9.88 -3.45
N THR A 150 4.53 8.57 -3.61
CA THR A 150 5.09 7.74 -2.54
C THR A 150 6.55 8.11 -2.25
N LEU A 151 7.32 8.49 -3.28
CA LEU A 151 8.68 8.98 -3.11
C LEU A 151 8.71 10.31 -2.34
N ASP A 152 7.77 11.22 -2.60
CA ASP A 152 7.61 12.45 -1.82
C ASP A 152 7.28 12.15 -0.35
N LEU A 153 6.40 11.18 -0.08
CA LEU A 153 6.10 10.73 1.27
C LEU A 153 7.34 10.19 2.00
N ILE A 154 8.25 9.50 1.29
CA ILE A 154 9.54 9.08 1.84
C ILE A 154 10.34 10.30 2.29
N ALA A 155 10.49 11.30 1.42
CA ALA A 155 11.27 12.51 1.70
C ALA A 155 10.69 13.29 2.90
N LEU A 156 9.36 13.32 3.03
CA LEU A 156 8.67 14.06 4.10
C LEU A 156 8.66 13.33 5.45
N HIS A 157 8.56 11.99 5.47
CA HIS A 157 8.25 11.24 6.70
C HIS A 157 9.36 10.29 7.17
N ILE A 158 10.36 10.00 6.34
CA ILE A 158 11.52 9.21 6.75
C ILE A 158 12.60 10.15 7.29
N PRO A 159 12.93 10.09 8.59
CA PRO A 159 13.95 10.95 9.16
C PRO A 159 15.34 10.57 8.61
N SER A 160 16.21 11.57 8.45
CA SER A 160 17.60 11.34 8.04
C SER A 160 18.31 10.39 9.01
N GLU A 161 19.09 9.46 8.47
CA GLU A 161 20.05 8.71 9.29
C GLU A 161 21.09 9.72 9.81
N LYS A 162 21.35 9.66 11.12
CA LYS A 162 22.38 10.48 11.78
C LYS A 162 23.76 9.89 11.57
#